data_AF-M3HY87-F1
#
_entry.id   AF-M3HY87-F1
#
_cell.length_a   1.000
_cell.length_b   1.000
_cell.length_c   1.000
_cell.angle_alpha   90.00
_cell.angle_beta   90.00
_cell.angle_gamma   90.00
#
_symmetry.space_group_name_H-M   'P 1'
#
loop_
_entity.id
_entity.type
_entity.pdbx_description
1 polymer ?
#
loop_
_entity_poly.entity_id
_entity_poly.type
_entity_poly.pdbx_seq_one_letter_code
_entity_poly.pdbx_strand_id
1 'polypeptide(L)'
;MKKRIVSTVLGLAIFAGTSLISNRAEAKGYGEAGCGLGSILISSKGFVQIFAATSNGTSGNQTFGITSGTSNCTADGIVKLEKAQEMFVTVNYESLEQEMAIGKGEKLESFAKLLGCDAGSVSRFGKLTKEKYSSLIKQETTPSLLLSAVKSEVKGDTSLSKNCTL
;
A
#
# COMPACT_ATOMS: atom_id res chain seq x y z
N MET A 1 37.83 27.33 -41.50
CA MET A 1 38.96 26.37 -41.62
C MET A 1 38.88 25.40 -40.43
N LYS A 2 38.29 24.19 -40.61
CA LYS A 2 38.92 22.84 -40.44
C LYS A 2 40.04 22.83 -39.37
N LYS A 3 40.01 22.00 -38.32
CA LYS A 3 40.01 20.51 -38.28
C LYS A 3 39.48 20.05 -36.89
N ARG A 4 38.42 19.24 -36.77
CA ARG A 4 38.41 17.75 -36.76
C ARG A 4 39.62 17.11 -36.05
N ILE A 5 39.44 16.75 -34.78
CA ILE A 5 40.07 15.58 -34.16
C ILE A 5 38.94 14.79 -33.48
N VAL A 6 38.41 13.84 -34.24
CA VAL A 6 37.71 12.66 -33.75
C VAL A 6 38.80 11.62 -33.52
N SER A 7 38.90 11.02 -32.34
CA SER A 7 39.13 9.58 -32.16
C SER A 7 39.42 9.19 -30.70
N THR A 8 38.50 8.39 -30.17
CA THR A 8 38.78 7.15 -29.43
C THR A 8 39.32 7.26 -28.00
N VAL A 9 38.43 7.17 -27.01
CA VAL A 9 38.47 6.06 -26.03
C VAL A 9 37.04 5.66 -25.70
N LEU A 10 36.65 4.52 -26.27
CA LEU A 10 35.55 3.67 -25.87
C LEU A 10 35.87 3.09 -24.48
N GLY A 11 35.01 3.36 -23.49
CA GLY A 11 35.11 2.78 -22.16
C GLY A 11 33.77 2.87 -21.44
N LEU A 12 32.99 1.80 -21.55
CA LEU A 12 31.76 1.44 -20.81
C LEU A 12 31.12 2.52 -19.91
N ALA A 13 29.96 3.04 -20.35
CA ALA A 13 28.88 3.40 -19.44
C ALA A 13 27.54 3.34 -20.19
N ILE A 14 27.08 2.12 -20.51
CA ILE A 14 25.65 1.89 -20.71
C ILE A 14 25.03 1.90 -19.30
N PHE A 15 24.83 3.08 -18.72
CA PHE A 15 23.83 3.23 -17.66
C PHE A 15 22.54 3.59 -18.36
N ALA A 16 21.83 2.53 -18.76
CA ALA A 16 20.47 2.62 -19.24
C ALA A 16 19.64 3.39 -18.21
N GLY A 17 19.07 4.51 -18.65
CA GLY A 17 18.05 5.22 -17.89
C GLY A 17 16.89 4.27 -17.60
N THR A 18 16.66 4.00 -16.33
CA THR A 18 15.33 3.69 -15.82
C THR A 18 15.11 4.60 -14.63
N SER A 19 14.43 5.72 -14.88
CA SER A 19 13.82 6.52 -13.82
C SER A 19 12.75 5.65 -13.18
N LEU A 20 13.13 4.87 -12.17
CA LEU A 20 12.17 4.21 -11.30
C LEU A 20 11.51 5.31 -10.49
N ILE A 21 10.28 5.67 -10.90
CA ILE A 21 9.37 6.47 -10.11
C ILE A 21 9.12 5.66 -8.83
N SER A 22 9.92 5.91 -7.81
CA SER A 22 9.77 5.27 -6.52
C SER A 22 8.51 5.83 -5.90
N ASN A 23 7.42 5.06 -5.99
CA ASN A 23 6.25 5.28 -5.13
C ASN A 23 6.78 5.26 -3.69
N ARG A 24 6.79 6.42 -3.04
CA ARG A 24 7.19 6.54 -1.63
C ARG A 24 6.10 5.93 -0.76
N ALA A 25 6.06 4.61 -0.71
CA ALA A 25 5.31 3.87 0.29
C ALA A 25 6.10 3.95 1.60
N GLU A 26 5.91 5.02 2.37
CA GLU A 26 6.35 5.02 3.77
C GLU A 26 5.40 4.12 4.56
N ALA A 27 5.75 2.84 4.62
CA ALA A 27 5.19 1.97 5.65
C ALA A 27 5.74 2.43 7.01
N LYS A 28 4.85 2.70 7.96
CA LYS A 28 5.19 3.23 9.30
C LYS A 28 6.25 2.32 9.96
N GLY A 29 7.48 2.82 10.07
CA GLY A 29 8.63 2.07 10.61
C GLY A 29 9.75 1.76 9.61
N TYR A 30 9.53 2.02 8.32
CA TYR A 30 10.51 1.81 7.24
C TYR A 30 10.90 3.15 6.61
N GLY A 31 12.20 3.47 6.60
CA GLY A 31 12.73 4.65 5.90
C GLY A 31 12.75 4.46 4.37
N GLU A 32 13.32 5.41 3.64
CA GLU A 32 13.43 5.34 2.17
C GLU A 32 14.19 4.10 1.66
N ALA A 33 15.09 3.54 2.47
CA ALA A 33 15.83 2.31 2.18
C ALA A 33 15.04 1.02 2.43
N GLY A 34 13.80 1.10 2.89
CA GLY A 34 12.94 -0.04 3.20
C GLY A 34 13.32 -0.76 4.49
N CYS A 35 13.07 -2.07 4.53
CA CYS A 35 13.39 -2.96 5.65
C CYS A 35 14.78 -3.60 5.48
N GLY A 36 15.39 -4.04 6.58
CA GLY A 36 16.66 -4.75 6.59
C GLY A 36 17.62 -4.23 7.64
N LEU A 37 18.82 -4.82 7.74
CA LEU A 37 19.82 -4.47 8.75
C LEU A 37 20.21 -2.98 8.72
N GLY A 38 20.28 -2.38 7.53
CA GLY A 38 20.50 -0.95 7.37
C GLY A 38 19.41 -0.11 8.02
N SER A 39 18.15 -0.56 8.01
CA SER A 39 17.04 0.14 8.68
C SER A 39 17.13 0.08 10.22
N ILE A 40 17.78 -0.96 10.75
CA ILE A 40 18.06 -1.10 12.20
C ILE A 40 19.22 -0.20 12.61
N LEU A 41 20.29 -0.19 11.82
CA LEU A 41 21.51 0.55 12.16
C LEU A 41 21.40 2.05 11.86
N ILE A 42 20.57 2.43 10.90
CA ILE A 42 20.48 3.79 10.38
C ILE A 42 19.00 4.20 10.28
N SER A 43 18.52 4.89 11.31
CA SER A 43 17.14 5.38 11.39
C SER A 43 16.98 6.86 10.96
N SER A 44 18.06 7.50 10.51
CA SER A 44 18.07 8.91 10.07
C SER A 44 17.41 9.08 8.70
N LYS A 45 16.85 10.27 8.44
CA LYS A 45 16.24 10.66 7.15
C LYS A 45 17.26 11.31 6.20
N GLY A 46 16.93 11.40 4.91
CA GLY A 46 17.74 12.09 3.90
C GLY A 46 18.92 11.25 3.39
N PHE A 47 19.99 11.90 2.92
CA PHE A 47 21.11 11.25 2.22
C PHE A 47 21.72 10.05 2.96
N VAL A 48 21.65 10.02 4.29
CA VAL A 48 22.16 8.91 5.13
C VAL A 48 21.43 7.58 4.83
N GLN A 49 20.21 7.61 4.29
CA GLN A 49 19.48 6.44 3.81
C GLN A 49 20.21 5.67 2.70
N ILE A 50 21.15 6.28 1.98
CA ILE A 50 21.98 5.57 0.97
C ILE A 50 22.84 4.50 1.65
N PHE A 51 23.36 4.77 2.85
CA PHE A 51 24.12 3.79 3.62
C PHE A 51 23.22 2.68 4.18
N ALA A 52 21.98 3.02 4.55
CA ALA A 52 20.99 2.04 4.94
C ALA A 52 20.66 1.11 3.76
N ALA A 53 20.43 1.67 2.57
CA ALA A 53 20.16 0.91 1.35
C ALA A 53 21.36 0.04 0.93
N THR A 54 22.58 0.57 1.01
CA THR A 54 23.81 -0.19 0.72
C THR A 54 23.97 -1.36 1.69
N SER A 55 23.73 -1.13 2.98
CA SER A 55 23.79 -2.18 4.02
C SER A 55 22.68 -3.23 3.86
N ASN A 56 21.49 -2.82 3.40
CA ASN A 56 20.38 -3.71 3.08
C ASN A 56 20.69 -4.60 1.86
N GLY A 57 21.28 -4.03 0.81
CA GLY A 57 21.62 -4.72 -0.44
C GLY A 57 22.88 -5.61 -0.36
N THR A 58 23.74 -5.38 0.64
CA THR A 58 24.96 -6.18 0.81
C THR A 58 24.61 -7.61 1.22
N SER A 59 25.21 -8.60 0.54
CA SER A 59 25.07 -10.03 0.82
C SER A 59 23.62 -10.56 0.82
N GLY A 60 22.70 -9.91 0.09
CA GLY A 60 21.29 -10.32 0.03
C GLY A 60 20.56 -10.24 1.37
N ASN A 61 21.08 -9.46 2.32
CA ASN A 61 20.61 -9.42 3.69
C ASN A 61 19.15 -8.95 3.80
N GLN A 62 18.73 -8.00 2.96
CA GLN A 62 17.33 -7.60 2.86
C GLN A 62 16.43 -8.76 2.37
N THR A 63 16.86 -9.53 1.37
CA THR A 63 16.10 -10.69 0.90
C THR A 63 16.00 -11.76 1.98
N PHE A 64 17.10 -12.06 2.68
CA PHE A 64 17.09 -12.97 3.82
C PHE A 64 16.16 -12.46 4.93
N GLY A 65 16.22 -11.17 5.26
CA GLY A 65 15.33 -10.52 6.23
C GLY A 65 13.86 -10.67 5.87
N ILE A 66 13.49 -10.43 4.60
CA ILE A 66 12.12 -10.62 4.09
C ILE A 66 11.68 -12.09 4.20
N THR A 67 12.53 -13.04 3.81
CA THR A 67 12.18 -14.47 3.83
C THR A 67 12.09 -15.03 5.24
N SER A 68 12.98 -14.60 6.14
CA SER A 68 13.02 -15.09 7.52
C SER A 68 12.16 -14.29 8.50
N GLY A 69 11.65 -13.12 8.08
CA GLY A 69 10.94 -12.20 8.97
C GLY A 69 11.84 -11.53 10.01
N THR A 70 13.11 -11.26 9.67
CA THR A 70 14.11 -10.70 10.60
C THR A 70 14.62 -9.34 10.13
N SER A 71 15.53 -8.73 10.89
CA SER A 71 16.18 -7.46 10.52
C SER A 71 15.19 -6.33 10.22
N ASN A 72 14.17 -6.19 11.06
CA ASN A 72 13.06 -5.26 10.90
C ASN A 72 12.19 -5.56 9.67
N CYS A 73 12.49 -6.53 8.80
CA CYS A 73 11.64 -6.97 7.68
C CYS A 73 10.52 -7.90 8.16
N THR A 74 9.62 -7.37 8.97
CA THR A 74 8.46 -8.11 9.47
C THR A 74 7.20 -7.73 8.68
N ALA A 75 6.31 -8.69 8.48
CA ALA A 75 4.96 -8.42 7.98
C ALA A 75 4.06 -7.86 9.11
N ASP A 76 4.53 -6.84 9.82
CA ASP A 76 3.86 -6.34 11.02
C ASP A 76 2.59 -5.57 10.67
N GLY A 77 1.60 -5.70 11.58
CA GLY A 77 0.38 -4.91 11.74
C GLY A 77 -0.41 -4.58 10.49
N ILE A 78 0.12 -3.66 9.68
CA ILE A 78 -0.50 -3.09 8.48
C ILE A 78 -0.70 -4.15 7.41
N VAL A 79 0.33 -4.93 7.07
CA VAL A 79 0.21 -5.97 6.02
C VAL A 79 -0.79 -7.06 6.45
N LYS A 80 -0.79 -7.42 7.73
CA LYS A 80 -1.74 -8.38 8.30
C LYS A 80 -3.17 -7.83 8.29
N LEU A 81 -3.35 -6.54 8.61
CA LEU A 81 -4.65 -5.87 8.60
C LEU A 81 -5.22 -5.76 7.18
N GLU A 82 -4.41 -5.34 6.21
CA GLU A 82 -4.84 -5.27 4.81
C GLU A 82 -5.23 -6.65 4.28
N LYS A 83 -4.45 -7.68 4.61
CA LYS A 83 -4.78 -9.06 4.24
C LYS A 83 -6.04 -9.57 4.93
N ALA A 84 -6.27 -9.19 6.19
CA ALA A 84 -7.51 -9.50 6.90
C ALA A 84 -8.73 -8.81 6.25
N GLN A 85 -8.59 -7.55 5.83
CA GLN A 85 -9.62 -6.81 5.09
C GLN A 85 -9.93 -7.48 3.75
N GLU A 86 -8.91 -7.85 2.98
CA GLU A 86 -9.08 -8.54 1.69
C GLU A 86 -9.73 -9.90 1.85
N MET A 87 -9.30 -10.69 2.84
CA MET A 87 -9.92 -11.98 3.17
C MET A 87 -11.37 -11.81 3.61
N PHE A 88 -11.67 -10.79 4.42
CA PHE A 88 -13.05 -10.53 4.85
C PHE A 88 -13.95 -10.22 3.66
N VAL A 89 -13.53 -9.34 2.75
CA VAL A 89 -14.29 -9.01 1.54
C VAL A 89 -14.44 -10.24 0.65
N THR A 90 -13.41 -11.06 0.51
CA THR A 90 -13.44 -12.28 -0.31
C THR A 90 -14.45 -13.28 0.24
N VAL A 91 -14.45 -13.54 1.55
CA VAL A 91 -15.34 -14.54 2.17
C VAL A 91 -16.79 -14.06 2.21
N ASN A 92 -17.02 -12.75 2.30
CA ASN A 92 -18.36 -12.17 2.44
C ASN A 92 -18.83 -11.44 1.19
N TYR A 93 -18.22 -11.67 0.02
CA TYR A 93 -18.42 -10.84 -1.18
C TYR A 93 -19.89 -10.72 -1.59
N GLU A 94 -20.60 -11.85 -1.73
CA GLU A 94 -22.01 -11.87 -2.14
C GLU A 94 -22.92 -11.16 -1.11
N SER A 95 -22.68 -11.36 0.18
CA SER A 95 -23.44 -10.69 1.24
C SER A 95 -23.15 -9.19 1.25
N LEU A 96 -21.88 -8.79 1.08
CA LEU A 96 -21.50 -7.39 1.00
C LEU A 96 -22.14 -6.72 -0.21
N GLU A 97 -22.18 -7.37 -1.37
CA GLU A 97 -22.86 -6.86 -2.55
C GLU A 97 -24.34 -6.52 -2.23
N GLN A 98 -25.08 -7.45 -1.66
CA GLN A 98 -26.49 -7.23 -1.32
C GLN A 98 -26.67 -6.15 -0.24
N GLU A 99 -25.89 -6.22 0.84
CA GLU A 99 -26.00 -5.29 1.96
C GLU A 99 -25.55 -3.87 1.58
N MET A 100 -24.58 -3.72 0.67
CA MET A 100 -24.17 -2.44 0.10
C MET A 100 -25.27 -1.83 -0.76
N ALA A 101 -26.00 -2.64 -1.54
CA ALA A 101 -27.16 -2.16 -2.32
C ALA A 101 -28.29 -1.65 -1.43
N ILE A 102 -28.50 -2.30 -0.27
CA ILE A 102 -29.52 -1.90 0.70
C ILE A 102 -29.04 -0.71 1.56
N GLY A 103 -27.73 -0.64 1.82
CA GLY A 103 -27.04 0.35 2.65
C GLY A 103 -26.99 0.01 4.14
N LYS A 104 -27.26 -1.26 4.50
CA LYS A 104 -27.22 -1.78 5.88
C LYS A 104 -27.09 -3.30 5.87
N GLY A 105 -26.54 -3.85 6.94
CA GLY A 105 -26.44 -5.29 7.16
C GLY A 105 -25.25 -5.66 8.04
N GLU A 106 -25.25 -6.87 8.59
CA GLU A 106 -24.27 -7.28 9.60
C GLU A 106 -22.85 -7.34 9.03
N LYS A 107 -22.69 -7.78 7.77
CA LYS A 107 -21.39 -7.90 7.12
C LYS A 107 -20.87 -6.54 6.73
N LEU A 108 -21.74 -5.63 6.28
CA LEU A 108 -21.40 -4.26 5.97
C LEU A 108 -20.98 -3.46 7.21
N GLU A 109 -21.68 -3.65 8.32
CA GLU A 109 -21.32 -3.04 9.61
C GLU A 109 -19.99 -3.57 10.13
N SER A 110 -19.76 -4.88 10.02
CA SER A 110 -18.49 -5.51 10.38
C SER A 110 -17.36 -5.03 9.49
N PHE A 111 -17.62 -4.84 8.20
CA PHE A 111 -16.65 -4.31 7.26
C PHE A 111 -16.25 -2.88 7.60
N ALA A 112 -17.22 -2.01 7.92
CA ALA A 112 -16.94 -0.65 8.38
C ALA A 112 -16.03 -0.64 9.62
N LYS A 113 -16.31 -1.49 10.61
CA LYS A 113 -15.47 -1.63 11.82
C LYS A 113 -14.08 -2.15 11.49
N LEU A 114 -13.96 -3.08 10.54
CA LEU A 114 -12.67 -3.62 10.08
C LEU A 114 -11.83 -2.58 9.30
N LEU A 115 -12.49 -1.59 8.68
CA LEU A 115 -11.87 -0.39 8.12
C LEU A 115 -11.56 0.68 9.18
N GLY A 116 -11.75 0.35 10.46
CA GLY A 116 -11.47 1.22 11.59
C GLY A 116 -12.46 2.35 11.77
N CYS A 117 -13.69 2.23 11.22
CA CYS A 117 -14.74 3.23 11.39
C CYS A 117 -15.36 3.20 12.80
N ASP A 118 -15.53 4.38 13.40
CA ASP A 118 -16.24 4.54 14.66
C ASP A 118 -17.72 4.15 14.57
N ALA A 119 -18.32 3.78 15.71
CA ALA A 119 -19.72 3.34 15.78
C ALA A 119 -20.72 4.36 15.18
N GLY A 120 -20.46 5.66 15.33
CA GLY A 120 -21.29 6.73 14.75
C GLY A 120 -21.18 6.86 13.23
N SER A 121 -20.09 6.35 12.64
CA SER A 121 -19.80 6.46 11.21
C SER A 121 -20.27 5.28 10.39
N VAL A 122 -20.61 4.16 11.03
CA VAL A 122 -21.12 2.95 10.35
C VAL A 122 -22.38 3.24 9.53
N SER A 123 -23.31 4.06 10.03
CA SER A 123 -24.51 4.44 9.27
C SER A 123 -24.18 5.29 8.04
N ARG A 124 -23.19 6.20 8.14
CA ARG A 124 -22.73 7.00 6.99
C ARG A 124 -22.00 6.12 5.98
N PHE A 125 -21.21 5.15 6.43
CA PHE A 125 -20.54 4.18 5.57
C PHE A 125 -21.55 3.39 4.74
N GLY A 126 -22.60 2.85 5.36
CA GLY A 126 -23.65 2.14 4.64
C GLY A 126 -24.40 2.99 3.61
N LYS A 127 -24.65 4.28 3.93
CA LYS A 127 -25.22 5.24 2.96
C LYS A 127 -24.27 5.48 1.78
N LEU A 128 -22.99 5.70 2.05
CA LEU A 128 -21.97 5.92 1.01
C LEU A 128 -21.89 4.73 0.05
N THR A 129 -21.80 3.50 0.58
CA THR A 129 -21.72 2.30 -0.27
C THR A 129 -22.96 2.09 -1.12
N LYS A 130 -24.13 2.51 -0.62
CA LYS A 130 -25.38 2.50 -1.37
C LYS A 130 -25.42 3.57 -2.46
N GLU A 131 -25.09 4.81 -2.12
CA GLU A 131 -25.02 5.94 -3.07
C GLU A 131 -24.03 5.65 -4.21
N LYS A 132 -22.95 4.94 -3.91
CA LYS A 132 -21.87 4.57 -4.84
C LYS A 132 -21.96 3.14 -5.36
N TYR A 133 -23.07 2.44 -5.11
CA TYR A 133 -23.19 1.01 -5.41
C TYR A 133 -22.80 0.67 -6.85
N SER A 134 -23.40 1.37 -7.83
CA SER A 134 -23.15 1.14 -9.27
C SER A 134 -21.71 1.44 -9.71
N SER A 135 -20.95 2.23 -8.93
CA SER A 135 -19.52 2.44 -9.17
C SER A 135 -18.63 1.42 -8.48
N LEU A 136 -19.07 0.86 -7.35
CA LEU A 136 -18.33 -0.10 -6.54
C LEU A 136 -18.48 -1.53 -7.07
N ILE A 137 -19.69 -1.92 -7.48
CA ILE A 137 -20.03 -3.27 -7.96
C ILE A 137 -20.33 -3.23 -9.46
N LYS A 138 -19.52 -3.95 -10.23
CA LYS A 138 -19.66 -4.18 -11.67
C LYS A 138 -19.40 -5.67 -11.95
N GLN A 139 -19.75 -6.15 -13.14
CA GLN A 139 -19.54 -7.57 -13.52
C GLN A 139 -18.09 -8.05 -13.33
N GLU A 140 -17.11 -7.17 -13.55
CA GLU A 140 -15.68 -7.49 -13.45
C GLU A 140 -15.06 -7.11 -12.08
N THR A 141 -15.86 -6.71 -11.10
CA THR A 141 -15.34 -6.32 -9.78
C THR A 141 -14.84 -7.56 -9.04
N THR A 142 -13.55 -7.57 -8.69
CA THR A 142 -12.95 -8.56 -7.79
C THR A 142 -12.97 -8.07 -6.34
N PRO A 143 -12.83 -8.96 -5.33
CA PRO A 143 -12.76 -8.56 -3.92
C PRO A 143 -11.67 -7.50 -3.62
N SER A 144 -10.50 -7.62 -4.25
CA SER A 144 -9.39 -6.68 -4.08
C SER A 144 -9.65 -5.32 -4.72
N LEU A 145 -10.32 -5.30 -5.88
CA LEU A 145 -10.78 -4.08 -6.54
C LEU A 145 -11.88 -3.40 -5.71
N LEU A 146 -12.83 -4.17 -5.17
CA LEU A 146 -13.89 -3.67 -4.30
C LEU A 146 -13.31 -3.02 -3.05
N LEU A 147 -12.41 -3.70 -2.34
CA LEU A 147 -11.76 -3.16 -1.15
C LEU A 147 -11.05 -1.83 -1.45
N SER A 148 -10.30 -1.78 -2.56
CA SER A 148 -9.57 -0.59 -2.97
C SER A 148 -10.49 0.57 -3.35
N ALA A 149 -11.57 0.30 -4.08
CA ALA A 149 -12.58 1.29 -4.45
C ALA A 149 -13.31 1.83 -3.21
N VAL A 150 -13.72 0.97 -2.28
CA VAL A 150 -14.35 1.38 -1.02
C VAL A 150 -13.41 2.26 -0.19
N LYS A 151 -12.13 1.86 -0.02
CA LYS A 151 -11.13 2.69 0.67
C LYS A 151 -10.99 4.07 0.01
N SER A 152 -11.06 4.15 -1.32
CA SER A 152 -11.01 5.42 -2.06
C SER A 152 -12.23 6.30 -1.76
N GLU A 153 -13.44 5.75 -1.81
CA GLU A 153 -14.67 6.50 -1.50
C GLU A 153 -14.70 6.96 -0.03
N VAL A 154 -14.23 6.13 0.91
CA VAL A 154 -14.10 6.49 2.34
C VAL A 154 -13.14 7.67 2.53
N LYS A 155 -12.01 7.69 1.82
CA LYS A 155 -11.07 8.82 1.85
C LYS A 155 -11.67 10.09 1.24
N GLY A 156 -12.54 9.95 0.25
CA GLY A 156 -13.24 11.05 -0.40
C GLY A 156 -14.38 11.65 0.43
N ASP A 157 -14.95 10.89 1.38
CA ASP A 157 -16.02 11.37 2.26
C ASP A 157 -15.45 12.13 3.47
N THR A 158 -15.89 13.39 3.66
CA THR A 158 -15.40 14.28 4.73
C THR A 158 -15.74 13.83 6.14
N SER A 159 -16.77 13.01 6.32
CA SER A 159 -17.15 12.45 7.61
C SER A 159 -16.37 11.15 7.86
N LEU A 160 -16.30 10.25 6.89
CA LEU A 160 -15.67 8.95 7.09
C LEU A 160 -14.13 9.03 7.12
N SER A 161 -13.52 9.89 6.32
CA SER A 161 -12.05 10.08 6.30
C SER A 161 -11.44 10.46 7.66
N LYS A 162 -12.24 11.07 8.55
CA LYS A 162 -11.80 11.47 9.91
C LYS A 162 -12.08 10.42 10.98
N ASN A 163 -13.08 9.57 10.74
CA ASN A 163 -13.62 8.65 11.74
C ASN A 163 -13.37 7.18 11.36
N CYS A 164 -12.64 6.92 10.26
CA CYS A 164 -12.20 5.59 9.84
C CYS A 164 -10.66 5.55 9.80
N THR A 165 -10.08 4.58 10.49
CA THR A 165 -8.62 4.41 10.61
C THR A 165 -8.11 3.42 9.56
N LEU A 166 -8.22 3.82 8.29
CA LEU A 166 -7.87 3.01 7.11
C LEU A 166 -6.45 2.46 7.09
#